data_AF-A0AAE0KZ94-F1
#
_entry.id   AF-A0AAE0KZ94-F1
#
_cell.length_a   1.000
_cell.length_b   1.000
_cell.length_c   1.000
_cell.angle_alpha   90.00
_cell.angle_beta   90.00
_cell.angle_gamma   90.00
#
_symmetry.space_group_name_H-M   'P 1'
#
loop_
_entity.id
_entity.type
_entity.pdbx_description
1 polymer ?
#
loop_
_entity_poly.entity_id
_entity_poly.type
_entity_poly.pdbx_seq_one_letter_code
_entity_poly.pdbx_strand_id
1 'polypeptide(L)'
;KSEAWIRLFARSSPESLPEIAVCIPGHGAILGAWLGAWVIPLDWDRPWQVWPNSCVMGAIYGYAVASVLSCIVSALYSNNKKKVKET
;
A
#
# COMPACT_ATOMS: atom_id res chain seq x y z
N LYS A 1 -8.20 -20.42 -10.22
CA LYS A 1 -7.18 -19.95 -9.24
C LYS A 1 -6.02 -19.19 -9.91
N SER A 2 -5.81 -19.31 -11.23
CA SER A 2 -4.72 -18.62 -11.96
C SER A 2 -4.85 -17.09 -12.09
N GLU A 3 -6.00 -16.52 -11.74
CA GLU A 3 -6.27 -15.09 -12.01
C GLU A 3 -6.15 -14.20 -10.77
N ALA A 4 -5.84 -14.77 -9.61
CA ALA A 4 -5.92 -14.05 -8.33
C ALA A 4 -4.89 -12.91 -8.25
N TRP A 5 -3.66 -13.13 -8.72
CA TRP A 5 -2.61 -12.11 -8.74
C TRP A 5 -2.88 -11.01 -9.78
N ILE A 6 -3.38 -11.37 -10.97
CA ILE A 6 -3.78 -10.39 -11.99
C ILE A 6 -4.89 -9.50 -11.43
N ARG A 7 -5.92 -10.11 -10.81
CA ARG A 7 -7.00 -9.34 -10.18
C ARG A 7 -6.50 -8.44 -9.05
N LEU A 8 -5.60 -8.96 -8.20
CA LEU A 8 -5.11 -8.25 -7.02
C LEU A 8 -4.18 -7.09 -7.39
N PHE A 9 -3.26 -7.29 -8.32
CA PHE A 9 -2.21 -6.32 -8.63
C PHE A 9 -2.46 -5.51 -9.91
N ALA A 10 -3.03 -6.11 -10.96
CA ALA A 10 -3.31 -5.40 -12.21
C ALA A 10 -4.69 -4.72 -12.21
N ARG A 11 -5.66 -5.32 -11.51
CA ARG A 11 -7.05 -4.82 -11.45
C ARG A 11 -7.42 -4.17 -10.12
N SER A 12 -6.52 -4.21 -9.14
CA SER A 12 -6.68 -3.66 -7.77
C SER A 12 -8.06 -3.92 -7.17
N SER A 13 -8.58 -5.14 -7.36
CA SER A 13 -9.94 -5.54 -6.95
C SER A 13 -9.89 -6.65 -5.89
N PRO A 14 -9.64 -6.32 -4.62
CA PRO A 14 -9.56 -7.30 -3.54
C PRO A 14 -10.96 -7.78 -3.11
N GLU A 15 -11.16 -9.10 -3.05
CA GLU A 15 -12.46 -9.70 -2.68
C GLU A 15 -12.48 -10.25 -1.25
N SER A 16 -11.31 -10.39 -0.62
CA SER A 16 -11.14 -11.01 0.70
C SER A 16 -10.32 -10.12 1.65
N LEU A 17 -10.50 -10.33 2.95
CA LEU A 17 -9.74 -9.59 3.99
C LEU A 17 -8.21 -9.74 3.82
N PRO A 18 -7.64 -10.93 3.54
CA PRO A 18 -6.22 -11.06 3.28
C PRO A 18 -5.76 -10.31 2.02
N GLU A 19 -6.62 -10.25 0.98
CA GLU A 19 -6.32 -9.48 -0.24
C GLU A 19 -6.25 -7.98 0.05
N ILE A 20 -7.16 -7.43 0.86
CA ILE A 20 -7.13 -6.03 1.31
C ILE A 20 -5.86 -5.76 2.13
N ALA A 21 -5.52 -6.68 3.05
CA ALA A 21 -4.36 -6.59 3.93
C ALA A 21 -3.02 -6.51 3.16
N VAL A 22 -2.93 -7.13 1.98
CA VAL A 22 -1.71 -7.14 1.16
C VAL A 22 -1.73 -6.05 0.08
N CYS A 23 -2.89 -5.84 -0.57
CA CYS A 23 -3.02 -4.94 -1.71
C CYS A 23 -2.78 -3.48 -1.31
N ILE A 24 -3.42 -3.01 -0.25
CA ILE A 24 -3.34 -1.59 0.16
C ILE A 24 -1.91 -1.21 0.57
N PRO A 25 -1.22 -1.96 1.44
CA PRO A 25 0.16 -1.64 1.81
C PRO A 25 1.13 -1.73 0.64
N GLY A 26 0.95 -2.70 -0.27
CA GLY A 26 1.77 -2.81 -1.48
C GLY A 26 1.70 -1.56 -2.38
N HIS A 27 0.49 -1.04 -2.59
CA HIS A 27 0.32 0.21 -3.34
C HIS A 27 0.91 1.41 -2.58
N GLY A 28 0.76 1.44 -1.26
CA GLY A 28 1.39 2.47 -0.41
C GLY A 28 2.90 2.49 -0.52
N ALA A 29 3.55 1.33 -0.56
CA ALA A 29 5.00 1.22 -0.74
C ALA A 29 5.46 1.77 -2.10
N ILE A 30 4.75 1.44 -3.19
CA ILE A 30 5.08 1.92 -4.54
C ILE A 30 4.93 3.44 -4.63
N LEU A 31 3.82 3.98 -4.12
CA LEU A 31 3.59 5.43 -4.07
C LEU A 31 4.64 6.13 -3.19
N GLY A 32 4.97 5.55 -2.04
CA GLY A 32 6.00 6.06 -1.15
C GLY A 32 7.39 6.08 -1.80
N ALA A 33 7.76 5.01 -2.51
CA ALA A 33 9.01 4.94 -3.28
C ALA A 33 9.06 6.00 -4.38
N TRP A 34 7.94 6.19 -5.10
CA TRP A 34 7.81 7.19 -6.16
C TRP A 34 7.95 8.61 -5.61
N LEU A 35 7.34 8.92 -4.47
CA LEU A 35 7.52 10.20 -3.78
C LEU A 35 8.95 10.38 -3.24
N GLY A 36 9.59 9.31 -2.77
CA GLY A 36 11.00 9.34 -2.37
C GLY A 36 11.94 9.68 -3.53
N ALA A 37 11.56 9.34 -4.77
CA ALA A 37 12.33 9.68 -5.97
C ALA A 37 12.26 11.18 -6.28
N TRP A 38 11.13 11.83 -5.98
CA TRP A 38 10.98 13.28 -6.13
C TRP A 38 11.89 14.10 -5.22
N VAL A 39 12.37 13.51 -4.12
CA VAL A 39 13.29 14.21 -3.23
C VAL A 39 14.67 14.32 -3.87
N ILE A 40 15.06 13.45 -4.81
CA ILE A 40 16.42 13.41 -5.37
C ILE A 40 16.79 14.68 -6.15
N PRO A 41 15.97 15.21 -7.07
CA PRO A 41 16.31 16.42 -7.84
C PRO A 41 16.45 17.70 -7.01
N LEU A 42 15.93 17.70 -5.76
CA LEU A 42 16.10 18.83 -4.83
C LEU A 42 17.51 18.86 -4.20
N ASP A 43 18.34 17.83 -4.51
CA ASP A 43 19.70 17.52 -4.04
C ASP A 43 20.28 18.53 -3.04
N TRP A 44 20.08 18.28 -1.75
CA TRP A 44 20.64 19.09 -0.67
C TRP A 44 22.03 18.59 -0.23
N ASP A 45 22.71 17.79 -1.07
CA ASP A 45 24.00 17.14 -0.78
C ASP A 45 23.98 16.39 0.57
N ARG A 46 22.84 15.74 0.90
CA ARG A 46 22.71 14.99 2.15
C ARG A 46 22.91 13.49 1.91
N PRO A 47 23.63 12.79 2.81
CA PRO A 47 23.90 11.36 2.66
C PRO A 47 22.62 10.49 2.65
N TRP A 48 21.53 10.99 3.23
CA TRP A 48 20.23 10.30 3.22
C TRP A 48 19.47 10.41 1.88
N GLN A 49 19.88 11.32 0.99
CA GLN A 49 19.24 11.61 -0.30
C GLN A 49 19.88 10.85 -1.47
N VAL A 50 21.01 10.17 -1.22
CA VAL A 50 21.71 9.34 -2.20
C VAL A 50 20.79 8.22 -2.68
N TRP A 51 20.66 8.05 -3.99
CA TRP A 51 19.89 6.94 -4.56
C TRP A 51 20.47 5.59 -4.11
N PRO A 52 19.66 4.61 -3.66
CA PRO A 52 18.19 4.60 -3.58
C PRO A 52 17.64 4.89 -2.16
N ASN A 53 18.43 5.44 -1.25
CA ASN A 53 18.07 5.57 0.17
C ASN A 53 16.76 6.35 0.39
N SER A 54 16.54 7.46 -0.31
CA SER A 54 15.31 8.25 -0.21
C SER A 54 14.06 7.44 -0.60
N CYS A 55 14.17 6.63 -1.65
CA CYS A 55 13.09 5.76 -2.13
C CYS A 55 12.81 4.60 -1.19
N VAL A 56 13.84 4.00 -0.59
CA VAL A 56 13.68 2.93 0.41
C VAL A 56 12.94 3.46 1.63
N MET A 57 13.36 4.63 2.14
CA MET A 57 12.67 5.28 3.26
C MET A 57 11.23 5.63 2.89
N GLY A 58 11.01 6.19 1.70
CA GLY A 58 9.68 6.49 1.19
C GLY A 58 8.79 5.25 1.09
N ALA A 59 9.31 4.13 0.60
CA ALA A 59 8.59 2.86 0.52
C ALA A 59 8.19 2.33 1.90
N ILE A 60 9.10 2.38 2.87
CA ILE A 60 8.85 1.92 4.24
C ILE A 60 7.75 2.78 4.89
N TYR A 61 7.86 4.11 4.81
CA TYR A 61 6.84 5.01 5.35
C TYR A 61 5.49 4.85 4.65
N GLY A 62 5.50 4.77 3.32
CA GLY A 62 4.29 4.54 2.51
C GLY A 62 3.61 3.23 2.86
N TYR A 63 4.37 2.15 3.03
CA TYR A 63 3.86 0.86 3.49
C TYR A 63 3.27 0.94 4.90
N ALA A 64 3.95 1.60 5.83
CA ALA A 64 3.49 1.73 7.22
C ALA A 64 2.16 2.49 7.31
N VAL A 65 2.06 3.64 6.64
CA VAL A 65 0.81 4.44 6.58
C VAL A 65 -0.31 3.64 5.92
N ALA A 66 -0.03 3.00 4.80
CA ALA A 66 -1.01 2.19 4.09
C ALA A 66 -1.41 0.91 4.86
N SER A 67 -0.55 0.39 5.74
CA SER A 67 -0.90 -0.70 6.65
C SER A 67 -1.95 -0.28 7.69
N VAL A 68 -1.80 0.92 8.27
CA VAL A 68 -2.82 1.48 9.16
C VAL A 68 -4.13 1.69 8.42
N LEU A 69 -4.06 2.25 7.20
CA LEU A 69 -5.24 2.40 6.34
C LEU A 69 -5.90 1.05 6.03
N SER A 70 -5.09 0.02 5.75
CA SER A 70 -5.58 -1.33 5.45
C SER A 70 -6.32 -1.95 6.63
N CYS A 71 -5.85 -1.72 7.87
CA CYS A 71 -6.57 -2.13 9.07
C CYS A 71 -7.95 -1.47 9.17
N ILE A 72 -8.03 -0.15 8.90
CA ILE A 72 -9.30 0.59 8.92
C ILE A 72 -10.25 0.06 7.84
N VAL A 73 -9.78 -0.10 6.61
CA VAL A 73 -10.59 -0.62 5.49
C VAL A 73 -11.06 -2.05 5.76
N SER A 74 -10.18 -2.90 6.30
CA SER A 74 -10.52 -4.28 6.68
C SER A 74 -11.59 -4.33 7.77
N ALA A 75 -11.51 -3.44 8.77
CA ALA A 75 -12.52 -3.34 9.82
C ALA A 75 -13.89 -2.92 9.24
N LEU A 76 -13.91 -1.90 8.37
CA LEU A 76 -15.13 -1.46 7.69
C LEU A 76 -15.74 -2.56 6.81
N TYR A 77 -14.89 -3.25 6.05
CA TYR A 77 -15.32 -4.37 5.20
C TYR A 77 -15.94 -5.51 6.04
N SER A 78 -15.31 -5.86 7.17
CA SER A 78 -15.83 -6.88 8.09
C SER A 78 -17.20 -6.49 8.65
N ASN A 79 -17.37 -5.22 9.05
CA ASN A 79 -18.65 -4.71 9.56
C ASN A 79 -19.76 -4.76 8.50
N ASN A 80 -19.47 -4.37 7.26
CA ASN A 80 -20.44 -4.44 6.16
C ASN A 80 -20.83 -5.89 5.84
N LYS A 81 -19.86 -6.80 5.86
CA LYS A 81 -20.11 -8.23 5.61
C LYS A 81 -20.98 -8.88 6.70
N LYS A 82 -20.86 -8.43 7.96
CA LYS A 82 -21.75 -8.86 9.05
C LYS A 82 -23.19 -8.39 8.81
N LYS A 83 -23.38 -7.10 8.49
CA LYS A 83 -24.73 -6.55 8.20
C LYS A 83 -25.46 -7.29 7.09
N VAL A 84 -24.78 -7.61 5.99
CA VAL A 84 -25.38 -8.35 4.85
C VAL A 84 -25.82 -9.77 5.23
N LYS A 85 -25.21 -10.39 6.25
CA LYS A 85 -25.60 -11.72 6.72
C LYS A 85 -26.80 -11.70 7.68
N GLU A 86 -27.09 -10.56 8.29
CA GLU A 86 -28.18 -10.39 9.26
C GLU A 86 -29.51 -9.98 8.58
N THR A 87 -29.45 -9.50 7.34
CA THR A 87 -30.59 -9.22 6.45
C THR A 87 -30.94 -10.41 5.58
#